data_AF-A0A968WJ95-F1
#
_entry.id   AF-A0A968WJ95-F1
#
_cell.length_a   1.000
_cell.length_b   1.000
_cell.length_c   1.000
_cell.angle_alpha   90.00
_cell.angle_beta   90.00
_cell.angle_gamma   90.00
#
_symmetry.space_group_name_H-M   'P 1'
#
loop_
_entity.id
_entity.type
_entity.pdbx_description
1 polymer ?
#
loop_
_entity_poly.entity_id
_entity_poly.type
_entity_poly.pdbx_seq_one_letter_code
_entity_poly.pdbx_strand_id
1 'polypeptide(L)'
;MGKLKYYYNPETCQYERAKWKIRDVLGYCAGVIAVGCFMFVGIAAVHNRLTDSPLEKSLRKENRAFARHKDLLTSQIEEVELVLATLAEKDRELYKKLFDEEAMAGDRQRVDRDQLLHATPTGFRKNARELADKSDQLKAQSAQSRQVFGAELHITKEDILALRNV
;
A
#
# COMPACT_ATOMS: atom_id res chain seq x y z
N MET A 1 16.93 52.38 -41.21
CA MET A 1 18.10 53.27 -41.40
C MET A 1 19.17 52.88 -40.37
N GLY A 2 20.15 52.04 -40.74
CA GLY A 2 21.19 51.58 -39.81
C GLY A 2 22.28 52.65 -39.63
N LYS A 3 22.46 53.16 -38.41
CA LYS A 3 23.56 54.09 -38.10
C LYS A 3 24.87 53.29 -38.11
N LEU A 4 25.67 53.42 -39.17
CA LEU A 4 27.01 52.85 -39.20
C LEU A 4 27.90 53.61 -38.21
N LYS A 5 28.55 52.88 -37.31
CA LYS A 5 29.51 53.42 -36.34
C LYS A 5 30.89 53.46 -37.02
N TYR A 6 31.53 54.62 -37.04
CA TYR A 6 32.87 54.82 -37.59
C TYR A 6 33.85 55.15 -36.46
N TYR A 7 35.09 54.70 -36.58
CA TYR A 7 36.18 55.04 -35.66
C TYR A 7 37.27 55.77 -36.45
N TYR A 8 37.88 56.80 -35.84
CA TYR A 8 38.96 57.57 -36.46
C TYR A 8 40.30 56.88 -36.22
N ASN A 9 41.04 56.58 -37.28
CA ASN A 9 42.39 56.04 -37.17
C ASN A 9 43.41 57.20 -37.13
N PRO A 10 44.12 57.43 -36.00
CA PRO A 10 45.04 58.55 -35.87
C PRO A 10 46.30 58.43 -36.74
N GLU A 11 46.64 57.24 -37.23
CA GLU A 11 47.84 57.04 -38.06
C GLU A 11 47.60 57.29 -39.55
N THR A 12 46.40 56.97 -40.06
CA THR A 12 46.05 57.17 -41.48
C THR A 12 45.17 58.40 -41.71
N CYS A 13 44.75 59.09 -40.64
CA CYS A 13 43.83 60.22 -40.65
C CYS A 13 42.49 59.95 -41.37
N GLN A 14 42.06 58.69 -41.41
CA GLN A 14 40.85 58.26 -42.11
C GLN A 14 39.84 57.62 -41.16
N TYR A 15 38.56 57.75 -41.50
CA TYR A 15 37.46 57.10 -40.80
C TYR A 15 37.22 55.70 -41.33
N GLU A 16 37.34 54.70 -40.47
CA GLU A 16 37.08 53.30 -40.82
C GLU A 16 35.76 52.81 -40.21
N ARG A 17 35.09 51.88 -40.91
CA ARG A 17 33.85 51.26 -40.43
C ARG A 17 34.18 50.37 -39.24
N ALA A 18 33.41 50.49 -38.16
CA ALA A 18 33.54 49.61 -37.00
C ALA A 18 33.21 48.16 -37.42
N LYS A 19 34.22 47.30 -37.43
CA LYS A 19 34.07 45.87 -37.70
C LYS A 19 33.46 45.19 -36.47
N TRP A 20 32.56 44.25 -36.71
CA TRP A 20 31.95 43.49 -35.62
C TRP A 20 33.00 42.56 -35.02
N LYS A 21 33.18 42.63 -33.70
CA LYS A 21 34.06 41.71 -32.99
C LYS A 21 33.33 40.40 -32.78
N ILE A 22 34.03 39.29 -32.96
CA ILE A 22 33.49 37.92 -32.76
C ILE A 22 32.92 37.77 -31.33
N ARG A 23 33.53 38.44 -30.35
CA ARG A 23 33.09 38.46 -28.94
C ARG A 23 31.71 39.11 -28.76
N ASP A 24 31.41 40.16 -29.52
CA ASP A 24 30.13 40.87 -29.41
C ASP A 24 29.00 40.02 -30.00
N VAL A 25 29.27 39.33 -31.11
CA VAL A 25 28.33 38.38 -31.73
C VAL A 25 28.10 37.18 -30.82
N LEU A 26 29.16 36.63 -30.21
CA LEU A 26 29.03 35.51 -29.28
C LEU A 26 28.23 35.88 -28.02
N GLY A 27 28.45 37.08 -27.47
CA GLY A 27 27.70 37.58 -26.32
C GLY A 27 26.21 37.77 -26.64
N TYR A 28 25.89 38.28 -27.84
CA TYR A 28 24.51 38.39 -28.30
C TYR A 28 23.83 37.02 -28.44
N CYS A 29 24.50 36.06 -29.10
CA CYS A 29 23.99 34.69 -29.24
C CYS A 29 23.77 34.02 -27.88
N ALA A 30 24.71 34.15 -26.95
CA ALA A 30 24.58 33.63 -25.60
C ALA A 30 23.37 34.24 -24.86
N GLY A 31 23.14 35.54 -25.01
CA GLY A 31 21.97 36.22 -24.45
C GLY A 31 20.64 35.69 -25.00
N VAL A 32 20.55 35.50 -26.32
CA VAL A 32 19.35 34.94 -26.96
C VAL A 32 19.10 33.50 -26.50
N ILE A 33 20.15 32.67 -26.42
CA ILE A 33 20.03 31.29 -25.93
C ILE A 33 19.57 31.27 -24.47
N ALA A 34 20.14 32.13 -23.62
CA ALA A 34 19.75 32.21 -22.21
C ALA A 34 18.26 32.55 -22.05
N VAL A 35 17.77 33.57 -22.76
CA VAL A 35 16.35 33.95 -22.74
C VAL A 35 15.47 32.83 -23.29
N GLY A 36 15.89 32.16 -24.36
CA GLY A 36 15.19 30.99 -24.90
C GLY A 36 15.08 29.83 -23.91
N CYS A 37 16.17 29.51 -23.20
CA CYS A 37 16.17 28.50 -22.14
C CYS A 37 15.22 28.88 -20.99
N PHE A 38 15.27 30.12 -20.53
CA PHE A 38 14.36 30.59 -19.47
C PHE A 38 12.90 30.46 -19.89
N MET A 39 12.57 30.84 -21.12
CA MET A 39 11.21 30.75 -21.63
C MET A 39 10.75 29.29 -21.79
N PHE A 40 11.63 28.41 -22.28
CA PHE A 40 11.38 26.98 -22.38
C PHE A 40 11.09 26.34 -21.02
N VAL A 41 11.92 26.63 -20.01
CA VAL A 41 11.71 26.13 -18.65
C VAL A 41 10.40 26.64 -18.06
N GLY A 42 10.07 27.92 -18.30
CA GLY A 42 8.80 28.51 -17.87
C GLY A 42 7.59 27.78 -18.47
N ILE A 43 7.60 27.54 -19.78
CA ILE A 43 6.51 26.80 -20.46
C ILE A 43 6.45 25.36 -19.96
N ALA A 44 7.58 24.67 -19.83
CA ALA A 44 7.63 23.29 -19.37
C ALA A 44 7.06 23.15 -17.94
N ALA A 45 7.35 24.10 -17.05
CA ALA A 45 6.81 24.12 -15.70
C ALA A 45 5.28 24.33 -15.69
N VAL A 46 4.75 25.23 -16.51
CA VAL A 46 3.30 25.45 -16.64
C VAL A 46 2.63 24.23 -17.26
N HIS A 47 3.21 23.66 -18.30
CA HIS A 47 2.70 22.47 -18.97
C HIS A 47 2.65 21.26 -18.02
N ASN A 48 3.71 21.04 -17.22
CA ASN A 48 3.74 19.96 -16.23
C ASN A 48 2.68 20.13 -15.13
N ARG A 49 2.28 21.36 -14.79
CA ARG A 49 1.20 21.61 -13.82
C ARG A 49 -0.19 21.45 -14.40
N LEU A 50 -0.36 21.71 -15.70
CA LEU A 50 -1.66 21.66 -16.36
C LEU A 50 -1.98 20.27 -16.91
N THR A 51 -0.95 19.56 -17.37
CA THR A 51 -1.04 18.21 -17.91
C THR A 51 -0.60 17.21 -16.85
N ASP A 52 -1.50 16.90 -15.90
CA ASP A 52 -1.32 15.72 -15.06
C ASP A 52 -1.10 14.51 -15.98
N SER A 53 0.01 13.79 -15.82
CA SER A 53 0.30 12.63 -16.64
C SER A 53 -0.87 11.63 -16.57
N PRO A 54 -1.31 11.02 -17.69
CA PRO A 54 -2.38 10.03 -17.66
C PRO A 54 -2.08 8.89 -16.68
N LEU A 55 -0.79 8.61 -16.46
CA LEU A 55 -0.30 7.68 -15.45
C LEU A 55 -0.59 8.16 -14.02
N GLU A 56 -0.35 9.42 -13.70
CA GLU A 56 -0.60 9.96 -12.36
C GLU A 56 -2.09 9.94 -12.03
N LYS A 57 -2.94 10.24 -13.02
CA LYS A 57 -4.40 10.17 -12.87
C LYS A 57 -4.89 8.74 -12.62
N SER A 58 -4.33 7.75 -13.32
CA SER A 58 -4.70 6.34 -13.10
C SER A 58 -4.23 5.85 -11.73
N LEU A 59 -2.99 6.15 -11.33
CA LEU A 59 -2.45 5.81 -10.01
C LEU A 59 -3.30 6.42 -8.90
N ARG A 60 -3.72 7.68 -9.03
CA ARG A 60 -4.57 8.35 -8.04
C ARG A 60 -5.97 7.75 -7.97
N LYS A 61 -6.51 7.23 -9.08
CA LYS A 61 -7.78 6.48 -9.10
C LYS A 61 -7.63 5.14 -8.40
N GLU A 62 -6.54 4.44 -8.65
CA GLU A 62 -6.22 3.14 -8.03
C GLU A 62 -6.04 3.28 -6.52
N ASN A 63 -5.29 4.28 -6.06
CA ASN A 63 -5.13 4.56 -4.62
C ASN A 63 -6.47 4.83 -3.92
N ARG A 64 -7.38 5.58 -4.57
CA ARG A 64 -8.73 5.80 -4.02
C ARG A 64 -9.57 4.52 -4.00
N ALA A 65 -9.38 3.63 -4.97
CA ALA A 65 -10.04 2.33 -4.96
C ALA A 65 -9.53 1.47 -3.80
N PHE A 66 -8.20 1.39 -3.62
CA PHE A 66 -7.59 0.65 -2.50
C PHE A 66 -8.03 1.19 -1.12
N ALA A 67 -8.08 2.50 -0.94
CA ALA A 67 -8.56 3.10 0.30
C ALA A 67 -10.00 2.65 0.64
N ARG A 68 -10.92 2.71 -0.34
CA ARG A 68 -12.30 2.24 -0.14
C ARG A 68 -12.38 0.75 0.19
N HIS A 69 -11.56 -0.08 -0.45
CA HIS A 69 -11.54 -1.51 -0.16
C HIS A 69 -10.97 -1.81 1.24
N LYS A 70 -9.98 -1.05 1.71
CA LYS A 70 -9.45 -1.20 3.07
C LYS A 70 -10.51 -0.95 4.13
N ASP A 71 -11.32 0.10 3.98
CA ASP A 71 -12.35 0.43 4.96
C ASP A 71 -13.39 -0.69 5.07
N LEU A 72 -13.84 -1.22 3.92
CA LEU A 72 -14.79 -2.34 3.87
C LEU A 72 -14.21 -3.64 4.45
N LEU A 73 -12.95 -3.97 4.13
CA LEU A 73 -12.30 -5.17 4.69
C LEU A 73 -12.13 -5.04 6.20
N THR A 74 -11.83 -3.84 6.69
CA THR A 74 -11.66 -3.57 8.12
C THR A 74 -12.97 -3.82 8.87
N SER A 75 -14.11 -3.38 8.33
CA SER A 75 -15.41 -3.63 8.96
C SER A 75 -15.78 -5.12 8.96
N GLN A 76 -15.45 -5.85 7.89
CA GLN A 76 -15.71 -7.30 7.82
C GLN A 76 -14.86 -8.09 8.82
N ILE A 77 -13.59 -7.71 8.99
CA ILE A 77 -12.71 -8.35 9.97
C ILE A 77 -13.23 -8.11 11.40
N GLU A 78 -13.71 -6.91 11.69
CA GLU A 78 -14.29 -6.57 13.00
C GLU A 78 -15.55 -7.39 13.31
N GLU A 79 -16.44 -7.55 12.33
CA GLU A 79 -17.63 -8.41 12.47
C GLU A 79 -17.24 -9.88 12.73
N VAL A 80 -16.28 -10.40 11.98
CA VAL A 80 -15.77 -11.78 12.18
C VAL A 80 -15.12 -11.95 13.55
N GLU A 81 -14.35 -10.96 14.03
CA GLU A 81 -13.71 -11.01 15.35
C GLU A 81 -14.77 -11.08 16.48
N LEU A 82 -15.86 -10.32 16.35
CA LEU A 82 -16.97 -10.37 17.30
C LEU A 82 -17.62 -11.75 17.32
N VAL A 83 -17.92 -12.33 16.16
CA VAL A 83 -18.50 -13.67 16.07
C VAL A 83 -17.55 -14.72 16.67
N LEU A 84 -16.25 -14.66 16.36
CA LEU A 84 -15.25 -15.57 16.91
C LEU A 84 -15.14 -15.46 18.44
N ALA A 85 -15.25 -14.25 19.00
CA ALA A 85 -15.25 -14.05 20.44
C ALA A 85 -16.45 -14.74 21.10
N THR A 86 -17.65 -14.59 20.54
CA THR A 86 -18.86 -15.27 21.05
C THR A 86 -18.78 -16.79 20.93
N LEU A 87 -18.16 -17.31 19.86
CA LEU A 87 -17.94 -18.74 19.67
C LEU A 87 -16.95 -19.29 20.70
N ALA A 88 -15.85 -18.58 20.95
CA ALA A 88 -14.85 -18.96 21.93
C ALA A 88 -15.42 -19.01 23.36
N GLU A 89 -16.36 -18.12 23.68
CA GLU A 89 -17.07 -18.13 24.96
C GLU A 89 -17.99 -19.36 25.10
N LYS A 90 -18.76 -19.67 24.05
CA LYS A 90 -19.60 -20.89 24.01
C LYS A 90 -18.78 -22.17 24.09
N ASP A 91 -17.65 -22.22 23.39
CA ASP A 91 -16.73 -23.36 23.46
C ASP A 91 -16.20 -23.56 24.89
N ARG A 92 -15.85 -22.46 25.59
CA ARG A 92 -15.41 -22.53 26.99
C ARG A 92 -16.53 -23.02 27.91
N GLU A 93 -17.76 -22.56 27.71
CA GLU A 93 -18.92 -23.01 28.49
C GLU A 93 -19.19 -24.51 28.27
N LEU A 94 -19.16 -24.96 27.01
CA LEU A 94 -19.34 -26.38 26.68
C LEU A 94 -18.22 -27.24 27.26
N TYR A 95 -16.97 -26.79 27.16
CA TYR A 95 -15.83 -27.49 27.74
C TYR A 95 -15.97 -27.64 29.27
N LYS A 96 -16.36 -26.56 29.96
CA LYS A 96 -16.60 -26.58 31.41
C LYS A 96 -17.69 -27.59 31.78
N LYS A 97 -18.80 -27.61 31.05
CA LYS A 97 -19.90 -28.57 31.31
C LYS A 97 -19.53 -30.02 31.05
N LEU A 98 -18.65 -30.28 30.08
CA LEU A 98 -18.32 -31.64 29.65
C LEU A 98 -17.21 -32.27 30.50
N PHE A 99 -16.28 -31.46 31.00
CA PHE A 99 -15.08 -31.94 31.69
C PHE A 99 -14.99 -31.51 33.17
N ASP A 100 -15.92 -30.68 33.66
CA ASP A 100 -15.95 -30.17 35.04
C ASP A 100 -14.64 -29.47 35.50
N GLU A 101 -13.80 -29.09 34.55
CA GLU A 101 -12.51 -28.42 34.76
C GLU A 101 -12.51 -27.01 34.14
N GLU A 102 -11.80 -26.08 34.77
CA GLU A 102 -11.57 -24.75 34.20
C GLU A 102 -10.55 -24.87 33.07
N ALA A 103 -11.02 -24.72 31.82
CA ALA A 103 -10.18 -24.80 30.63
C ALA A 103 -8.91 -23.95 30.79
N MET A 104 -7.73 -24.58 30.68
CA MET A 104 -6.45 -23.88 30.66
C MET A 104 -6.48 -22.85 29.53
N ALA A 105 -6.22 -21.59 29.88
CA ALA A 105 -6.11 -20.48 28.96
C ALA A 105 -4.87 -20.69 28.07
N GLY A 106 -5.00 -21.55 27.07
CA GLY A 106 -4.07 -21.61 25.96
C GLY A 106 -4.14 -20.27 25.24
N ASP A 107 -3.07 -19.51 25.37
CA ASP A 107 -2.84 -18.23 24.73
C ASP A 107 -2.92 -18.41 23.20
N ARG A 108 -4.15 -18.36 22.67
CA ARG A 108 -4.40 -18.28 21.23
C ARG A 108 -3.97 -16.88 20.83
N GLN A 109 -2.69 -16.74 20.52
CA GLN A 109 -2.09 -15.49 20.10
C GLN A 109 -2.90 -14.91 18.95
N ARG A 110 -3.69 -13.88 19.28
CA ARG A 110 -4.46 -13.12 18.30
C ARG A 110 -3.44 -12.49 17.36
N VAL A 111 -3.57 -12.78 16.07
CA VAL A 111 -2.70 -12.16 15.06
C VAL A 111 -2.97 -10.65 15.12
N ASP A 112 -1.95 -9.85 15.45
CA ASP A 112 -2.09 -8.40 15.62
C ASP A 112 -2.70 -7.76 14.37
N ARG A 113 -3.93 -7.22 14.53
CA ARG A 113 -4.74 -6.58 13.47
C ARG A 113 -3.96 -5.52 12.69
N ASP A 114 -3.12 -4.77 13.39
CA ASP A 114 -2.31 -3.70 12.81
C ASP A 114 -1.27 -4.24 11.83
N GLN A 115 -0.75 -5.44 12.07
CA GLN A 115 0.21 -6.11 11.21
C GLN A 115 -0.43 -6.62 9.90
N LEU A 116 -1.73 -6.90 9.92
CA LEU A 116 -2.51 -7.30 8.74
C LEU A 116 -2.92 -6.10 7.88
N LEU A 117 -3.28 -4.97 8.51
CA LEU A 117 -3.80 -3.79 7.82
C LEU A 117 -2.69 -2.87 7.25
N HIS A 118 -1.48 -2.89 7.82
CA HIS A 118 -0.36 -2.04 7.39
C HIS A 118 0.69 -2.76 6.53
N ALA A 119 0.48 -4.01 6.16
CA ALA A 119 1.44 -4.74 5.35
C ALA A 119 1.48 -4.21 3.90
N THR A 120 2.69 -3.85 3.42
CA THR A 120 3.03 -3.66 2.00
C THR A 120 2.43 -4.79 1.14
N PRO A 121 2.09 -4.60 -0.15
CA PRO A 121 1.44 -5.64 -0.98
C PRO A 121 2.10 -7.03 -0.91
N THR A 122 3.43 -7.07 -0.75
CA THR A 122 4.22 -8.28 -0.55
C THR A 122 4.06 -8.90 0.84
N GLY A 123 3.96 -8.09 1.88
CA GLY A 123 3.73 -8.51 3.26
C GLY A 123 2.32 -9.08 3.46
N PHE A 124 1.30 -8.47 2.84
CA PHE A 124 -0.07 -9.00 2.89
C PHE A 124 -0.14 -10.41 2.30
N ARG A 125 0.49 -10.65 1.14
CA ARG A 125 0.51 -12.00 0.52
C ARG A 125 1.22 -13.03 1.41
N LYS A 126 2.29 -12.63 2.09
CA LYS A 126 3.01 -13.50 3.03
C LYS A 126 2.14 -13.87 4.23
N ASN A 127 1.49 -12.87 4.84
CA ASN A 127 0.62 -13.07 5.99
C ASN A 127 -0.64 -13.87 5.62
N ALA A 128 -1.23 -13.62 4.44
CA ALA A 128 -2.36 -14.39 3.92
C ALA A 128 -2.00 -15.87 3.69
N ARG A 129 -0.77 -16.14 3.23
CA ARG A 129 -0.25 -17.50 3.05
C ARG A 129 -0.03 -18.20 4.40
N GLU A 130 0.57 -17.50 5.35
CA GLU A 130 0.76 -18.01 6.71
C GLU A 130 -0.57 -18.31 7.41
N LEU A 131 -1.59 -17.48 7.20
CA LEU A 131 -2.94 -17.72 7.73
C LEU A 131 -3.61 -18.93 7.06
N ALA A 132 -3.43 -19.10 5.75
CA ALA A 132 -3.93 -20.28 5.04
C ALA A 132 -3.26 -21.57 5.55
N ASP A 133 -1.93 -21.55 5.71
CA ASP A 133 -1.16 -22.68 6.21
C ASP A 133 -1.58 -23.03 7.66
N LYS A 134 -1.77 -22.03 8.53
CA LYS A 134 -2.28 -22.22 9.90
C LYS A 134 -3.71 -22.79 9.91
N SER A 135 -4.58 -22.32 9.01
CA SER A 135 -5.95 -22.84 8.86
C SER A 135 -5.96 -24.32 8.48
N ASP A 136 -5.12 -24.70 7.52
CA ASP A 136 -5.01 -26.09 7.07
C ASP A 136 -4.41 -26.98 8.17
N GLN A 137 -3.43 -26.47 8.92
CA GLN A 137 -2.89 -27.16 10.10
C GLN A 137 -3.97 -27.37 11.18
N LEU A 138 -4.78 -26.35 11.49
CA LEU A 138 -5.88 -26.46 12.45
C LEU A 138 -6.98 -27.43 11.99
N LYS A 139 -7.28 -27.47 10.68
CA LYS A 139 -8.20 -28.47 10.11
C LYS A 139 -7.66 -29.88 10.27
N ALA A 140 -6.36 -30.09 9.99
CA ALA A 140 -5.72 -31.39 10.17
C ALA A 140 -5.73 -31.82 11.64
N GLN A 141 -5.39 -30.90 12.56
CA GLN A 141 -5.45 -31.15 14.00
C GLN A 141 -6.88 -31.48 14.47
N SER A 142 -7.88 -30.74 13.98
CA SER A 142 -9.29 -30.98 14.29
C SER A 142 -9.79 -32.31 13.72
N ALA A 143 -9.34 -32.71 12.53
CA ALA A 143 -9.67 -34.00 11.93
C ALA A 143 -9.09 -35.17 12.73
N GLN A 144 -7.84 -35.05 13.17
CA GLN A 144 -7.20 -36.03 14.06
C GLN A 144 -7.92 -36.12 15.40
N SER A 145 -8.20 -34.98 16.02
CA SER A 145 -8.98 -34.90 17.26
C SER A 145 -10.36 -35.55 17.11
N ARG A 146 -11.05 -35.29 15.99
CA ARG A 146 -12.35 -35.89 15.67
C ARG A 146 -12.27 -37.41 15.47
N GLN A 147 -11.19 -37.93 14.87
CA GLN A 147 -10.98 -39.39 14.74
C GLN A 147 -10.76 -40.06 16.09
N VAL A 148 -10.00 -39.43 16.99
CA VAL A 148 -9.79 -39.92 18.35
C VAL A 148 -11.12 -39.94 19.10
N PHE A 149 -11.88 -38.83 19.09
CA PHE A 149 -13.20 -38.79 19.72
C PHE A 149 -14.19 -39.80 19.12
N GLY A 150 -14.16 -40.01 17.80
CA GLY A 150 -15.03 -41.00 17.15
C GLY A 150 -14.65 -42.46 17.42
N ALA A 151 -13.39 -42.73 17.77
CA ALA A 151 -12.92 -44.08 18.14
C ALA A 151 -13.14 -44.39 19.62
N GLU A 152 -13.04 -43.38 20.50
CA GLU A 152 -13.18 -43.55 21.95
C GLU A 152 -14.63 -43.38 22.47
N LEU A 153 -15.45 -42.51 21.85
CA LEU A 153 -16.81 -42.22 22.33
C LEU A 153 -17.87 -42.99 21.53
N HIS A 154 -18.19 -44.19 21.99
CA HIS A 154 -19.33 -44.97 21.49
C HIS A 154 -20.60 -44.65 22.28
N ILE A 155 -21.06 -43.39 22.26
CA ILE A 155 -22.26 -42.96 22.97
C ILE A 155 -23.49 -43.55 22.26
N THR A 156 -24.20 -44.46 22.93
CA THR A 156 -25.48 -45.01 22.43
C THR A 156 -26.65 -44.13 22.89
N LYS A 157 -27.81 -44.23 22.23
CA LYS A 157 -29.01 -43.45 22.60
C LYS A 157 -29.44 -43.66 24.07
N GLU A 158 -29.04 -44.76 24.68
CA GLU A 158 -29.33 -45.09 26.07
C GLU A 158 -28.49 -44.25 27.05
N ASP A 159 -27.23 -43.97 26.72
CA ASP A 159 -26.34 -43.10 27.52
C ASP A 159 -26.81 -41.64 27.54
N ILE A 160 -27.38 -41.18 26.41
CA ILE A 160 -27.97 -39.84 26.27
C ILE A 160 -29.24 -39.69 27.14
N LEU A 161 -29.99 -40.78 27.34
CA LEU A 161 -31.16 -40.80 28.21
C LEU A 161 -30.77 -40.86 29.70
N ALA A 162 -29.66 -41.51 30.03
CA ALA A 162 -29.11 -41.55 31.40
C ALA A 162 -28.62 -40.15 31.87
N LEU A 163 -28.01 -39.37 30.97
CA LEU A 163 -27.57 -37.99 31.24
C LEU A 163 -28.70 -36.97 31.37
N ARG A 164 -29.94 -37.32 31.03
CA ARG A 164 -31.09 -36.41 31.15
C ARG A 164 -31.72 -36.41 32.55
N ASN A 165 -31.37 -37.39 33.39
CA ASN A 165 -31.96 -37.59 34.72
C ASN A 165 -30.95 -37.38 35.87
N VAL A 166 -29.81 -36.76 35.59
CA VAL A 166 -28.89 -36.18 36.59
C VAL A 166 -28.97 -34.66 36.45
#